data_AF-A0A1Y3CZN6-F1
#
_entry.id   AF-A0A1Y3CZN6-F1
#
_cell.length_a   1.000
_cell.length_b   1.000
_cell.length_c   1.000
_cell.angle_alpha   90.00
_cell.angle_beta   90.00
_cell.angle_gamma   90.00
#
_symmetry.space_group_name_H-M   'P 1'
#
loop_
_entity.id
_entity.type
_entity.pdbx_description
1 polymer ?
#
loop_
_entity_poly.entity_id
_entity_poly.type
_entity_poly.pdbx_seq_one_letter_code
_entity_poly.pdbx_strand_id
1 'polypeptide(L)'
;MASYTRQQKLEYIWNYLAGNDAAYGFHLYGNEKYPNRDYRGRGLLHLTNFTGYEDCAKGTGLDIINNPVLLENNYSIAIETGTWFWKNKKNGKIASLTKNESIKIDSDSITTSITHLVSGGEMKLAERKIAKKSIAKKFIVKYGVCE
;
A
#
# COMPACT_ATOMS: atom_id res chain seq x y z
N MET A 1 1.86 16.85 38.18
CA MET A 1 0.98 15.88 37.48
C MET A 1 1.22 14.51 38.11
N ALA A 2 0.16 13.78 38.50
CA ALA A 2 0.32 12.44 39.05
C ALA A 2 0.91 11.50 37.99
N SER A 3 1.94 10.72 38.35
CA SER A 3 2.55 9.76 37.43
C SER A 3 1.75 8.46 37.45
N TYR A 4 1.14 8.10 36.32
CA TYR A 4 0.44 6.82 36.17
C TYR A 4 1.40 5.63 36.32
N THR A 5 0.93 4.57 36.99
CA THR A 5 1.63 3.29 37.03
C THR A 5 1.66 2.64 35.64
N ARG A 6 2.57 1.68 35.42
CA ARG A 6 2.63 0.94 34.15
C ARG A 6 1.30 0.24 33.83
N GLN A 7 0.66 -0.36 34.84
CA GLN A 7 -0.65 -1.02 34.71
C GLN A 7 -1.72 -0.03 34.22
N GLN A 8 -1.81 1.14 34.85
CA GLN A 8 -2.76 2.20 34.47
C GLN A 8 -2.52 2.72 33.06
N LYS A 9 -1.25 2.87 32.65
CA LYS A 9 -0.90 3.23 31.27
C LYS A 9 -1.35 2.18 30.27
N LEU A 10 -1.15 0.90 30.59
CA LEU A 10 -1.59 -0.21 29.73
C LEU A 10 -3.12 -0.28 29.62
N GLU A 11 -3.85 -0.18 30.73
CA GLU A 11 -5.31 -0.13 30.74
C GLU A 11 -5.85 1.06 29.95
N TYR A 12 -5.20 2.23 30.06
CA TYR A 12 -5.56 3.39 29.26
C TYR A 12 -5.34 3.13 27.77
N ILE A 13 -4.17 2.62 27.37
CA ILE A 13 -3.89 2.27 25.97
C ILE A 13 -4.91 1.25 25.45
N TRP A 14 -5.24 0.22 26.24
CA TRP A 14 -6.23 -0.78 25.85
C TRP A 14 -7.62 -0.17 25.66
N ASN A 15 -8.11 0.61 26.63
CA ASN A 15 -9.47 1.12 26.59
C ASN A 15 -9.67 2.30 25.64
N TYR A 16 -8.64 3.14 25.43
CA TYR A 16 -8.77 4.40 24.69
C TYR A 16 -8.01 4.42 23.36
N LEU A 17 -7.10 3.47 23.10
CA LEU A 17 -6.42 3.33 21.82
C LEU A 17 -6.74 1.99 21.16
N ALA A 18 -6.25 0.88 21.68
CA ALA A 18 -6.34 -0.41 20.99
C ALA A 18 -7.78 -0.95 20.88
N GLY A 19 -8.63 -0.72 21.89
CA GLY A 19 -10.06 -1.04 21.86
C GLY A 19 -10.92 -0.02 21.10
N ASN A 20 -10.33 1.10 20.67
CA ASN A 20 -11.01 2.14 19.90
C ASN A 20 -10.38 2.22 18.50
N ASP A 21 -10.96 1.46 17.56
CA ASP A 21 -10.44 1.33 16.19
C ASP A 21 -10.20 2.68 15.49
N ALA A 22 -11.10 3.64 15.68
CA ALA A 22 -10.97 4.97 15.10
C ALA A 22 -9.78 5.75 15.71
N ALA A 23 -9.68 5.77 17.05
CA ALA A 23 -8.56 6.42 17.73
C ALA A 23 -7.23 5.75 17.39
N TYR A 24 -7.21 4.43 17.26
CA TYR A 24 -6.05 3.67 16.81
C TYR A 24 -5.61 4.08 15.40
N GLY A 25 -6.56 4.18 14.45
CA GLY A 25 -6.32 4.64 13.08
C GLY A 25 -5.72 6.05 13.03
N PHE A 26 -6.32 7.00 13.76
CA PHE A 26 -5.84 8.38 13.83
C PHE A 26 -4.45 8.48 14.47
N HIS A 27 -4.21 7.74 15.55
CA HIS A 27 -2.95 7.82 16.28
C HIS A 27 -1.77 7.23 15.49
N LEU A 28 -1.95 6.05 14.88
CA LEU A 28 -0.86 5.36 14.22
C LEU A 28 -0.62 5.77 12.77
N TYR A 29 -1.67 6.17 12.06
CA TYR A 29 -1.60 6.43 10.62
C TYR A 29 -1.87 7.89 10.26
N GLY A 30 -2.48 8.64 11.17
CA GLY A 30 -2.82 10.07 11.04
C GLY A 30 -1.61 11.00 11.10
N ASN A 31 -1.90 12.30 11.15
CA ASN A 31 -0.91 13.35 11.37
C ASN A 31 -1.59 14.59 11.99
N GLU A 32 -0.81 15.48 12.58
CA GLU A 32 -1.32 16.68 13.27
C GLU A 32 -1.91 17.74 12.32
N LYS A 33 -1.38 17.87 11.10
CA LYS A 33 -1.84 18.85 10.11
C LYS A 33 -3.25 18.55 9.60
N TYR A 34 -3.64 17.29 9.60
CA TYR A 34 -4.99 16.83 9.22
C TYR A 34 -5.59 15.98 10.35
N PRO A 35 -6.08 16.61 11.42
CA PRO A 35 -6.58 15.91 12.59
C PRO A 35 -7.78 15.04 12.26
N ASN A 36 -7.94 13.93 12.98
CA ASN A 36 -9.04 12.98 12.82
C ASN A 36 -9.15 12.41 11.39
N ARG A 37 -8.01 12.24 10.72
CA ARG A 37 -7.91 11.51 9.46
C ARG A 37 -7.15 10.22 9.66
N ASP A 38 -7.79 9.14 9.22
CA ASP A 38 -7.25 7.79 9.27
C ASP A 38 -6.66 7.46 7.90
N TYR A 39 -5.35 7.22 7.84
CA TYR A 39 -4.62 6.83 6.63
C TYR A 39 -4.16 5.36 6.66
N ARG A 40 -4.94 4.48 7.30
CA ARG A 40 -4.77 3.03 7.17
C ARG A 40 -4.82 2.58 5.70
N GLY A 41 -4.33 1.35 5.48
CA GLY A 41 -4.16 0.76 4.15
C GLY A 41 -5.47 0.60 3.39
N ARG A 42 -5.66 1.37 2.30
CA ARG A 42 -6.86 1.32 1.42
C ARG A 42 -6.52 1.09 -0.05
N GLY A 43 -7.55 0.75 -0.83
CA GLY A 43 -7.44 0.55 -2.28
C GLY A 43 -6.64 -0.70 -2.66
N LEU A 44 -6.33 -0.81 -3.96
CA LEU A 44 -5.78 -2.04 -4.54
C LEU A 44 -4.37 -2.42 -4.05
N LEU A 45 -3.62 -1.45 -3.53
CA LEU A 45 -2.25 -1.64 -3.04
C LEU A 45 -2.06 -1.30 -1.57
N HIS A 46 -3.16 -1.18 -0.80
CA HIS A 46 -3.12 -0.76 0.60
C HIS A 46 -2.22 0.49 0.80
N LEU A 47 -2.57 1.60 0.13
CA LEU A 47 -1.88 2.87 0.36
C LEU A 47 -2.03 3.24 1.83
N THR A 48 -0.91 3.43 2.54
CA THR A 48 -0.85 3.49 4.00
C THR A 48 0.02 4.66 4.46
N ASN A 49 -0.31 5.24 5.62
CA ASN A 49 0.29 6.40 6.28
C ASN A 49 0.05 7.71 5.53
N PHE A 50 -0.01 8.81 6.29
CA PHE A 50 -0.20 10.15 5.74
C PHE A 50 0.78 10.48 4.60
N THR A 51 2.07 10.16 4.74
CA THR A 51 3.09 10.45 3.70
C THR A 51 2.78 9.75 2.37
N GLY A 52 2.28 8.52 2.40
CA GLY A 52 1.87 7.79 1.19
C GLY A 52 0.67 8.44 0.51
N TYR A 53 -0.31 8.88 1.28
CA TYR A 53 -1.46 9.62 0.75
C TYR A 53 -1.04 10.99 0.21
N GLU A 54 -0.13 11.69 0.89
CA GLU A 54 0.32 13.02 0.50
C GLU A 54 1.06 13.00 -0.85
N ASP A 55 2.00 12.06 -1.02
CA ASP A 55 2.73 11.89 -2.27
C ASP A 55 1.79 11.52 -3.42
N CYS A 56 0.82 10.64 -3.15
CA CYS A 56 -0.18 10.22 -4.13
C CYS A 56 -1.10 11.38 -4.53
N ALA A 57 -1.60 12.15 -3.57
CA ALA A 57 -2.43 13.33 -3.81
C ALA A 57 -1.68 14.37 -4.65
N LYS A 58 -0.41 14.65 -4.34
CA LYS A 58 0.44 15.53 -5.15
C LYS A 58 0.60 15.04 -6.59
N GLY A 59 0.77 13.73 -6.78
CA GLY A 59 1.00 13.15 -8.10
C GLY A 59 -0.24 12.94 -8.96
N THR A 60 -1.43 12.91 -8.36
CA THR A 60 -2.70 12.61 -9.07
C THR A 60 -3.71 13.77 -9.05
N GLY A 61 -3.55 14.74 -8.13
CA GLY A 61 -4.52 15.81 -7.91
C GLY A 61 -5.79 15.37 -7.14
N LEU A 62 -5.83 14.12 -6.65
CA LEU A 62 -6.99 13.60 -5.93
C LEU A 62 -7.08 14.15 -4.50
N ASP A 63 -8.30 14.41 -4.04
CA ASP A 63 -8.58 14.91 -2.68
C ASP A 63 -8.60 13.78 -1.62
N ILE A 64 -7.58 12.94 -1.63
CA ILE A 64 -7.47 11.77 -0.74
C ILE A 64 -6.83 12.10 0.61
N ILE A 65 -6.29 13.32 0.76
CA ILE A 65 -5.82 13.84 2.05
C ILE A 65 -7.02 14.20 2.92
N ASN A 66 -7.97 14.98 2.40
CA ASN A 66 -9.15 15.33 3.17
C ASN A 66 -10.15 14.18 3.23
N ASN A 67 -10.15 13.29 2.24
CA ASN A 67 -11.13 12.20 2.12
C ASN A 67 -10.45 10.84 1.85
N PRO A 68 -9.69 10.26 2.80
CA PRO A 68 -8.96 9.00 2.59
C PRO A 68 -9.86 7.80 2.28
N VAL A 69 -11.12 7.82 2.73
CA VAL A 69 -12.13 6.77 2.47
C VAL A 69 -12.52 6.65 0.99
N LEU A 70 -12.15 7.62 0.15
CA LEU A 70 -12.39 7.54 -1.30
C LEU A 70 -11.71 6.32 -1.94
N LEU A 71 -10.59 5.85 -1.39
CA LEU A 71 -9.90 4.64 -1.88
C LEU A 71 -10.68 3.34 -1.60
N GLU A 72 -11.67 3.36 -0.70
CA GLU A 72 -12.57 2.24 -0.41
C GLU A 72 -13.85 2.33 -1.23
N ASN A 73 -14.42 3.54 -1.34
CA ASN A 73 -15.77 3.75 -1.85
C ASN A 73 -15.83 4.14 -3.33
N ASN A 74 -14.70 4.48 -3.96
CA ASN A 74 -14.65 4.87 -5.36
C ASN A 74 -13.62 4.04 -6.13
N TYR A 75 -14.11 3.18 -7.03
CA TYR A 75 -13.27 2.28 -7.81
C TYR A 75 -12.28 3.00 -8.74
N SER A 76 -12.69 4.09 -9.38
CA SER A 76 -11.80 4.88 -10.23
C SER A 76 -10.63 5.46 -9.45
N ILE A 77 -10.89 5.95 -8.23
CA ILE A 77 -9.84 6.44 -7.32
C ILE A 77 -8.96 5.29 -6.83
N ALA A 78 -9.53 4.13 -6.47
CA ALA A 78 -8.75 2.96 -6.07
C ALA A 78 -7.82 2.46 -7.19
N ILE A 79 -8.27 2.51 -8.45
CA ILE A 79 -7.48 2.13 -9.63
C ILE A 79 -6.41 3.17 -9.92
N GLU A 80 -6.76 4.46 -9.90
CA GLU A 80 -5.81 5.56 -10.18
C GLU A 80 -4.67 5.56 -9.14
N THR A 81 -5.00 5.44 -7.86
CA THR A 81 -3.99 5.37 -6.78
C THR A 81 -3.09 4.13 -6.91
N GLY A 82 -3.65 2.98 -7.29
CA GLY A 82 -2.88 1.76 -7.57
C GLY A 82 -1.94 1.91 -8.77
N THR A 83 -2.42 2.54 -9.85
CA THR A 83 -1.65 2.80 -11.08
C THR A 83 -0.54 3.81 -10.81
N TRP A 84 -0.85 4.90 -10.11
CA TRP A 84 0.12 5.89 -9.66
C TRP A 84 1.24 5.24 -8.84
N PHE A 85 0.90 4.35 -7.91
CA PHE A 85 1.91 3.67 -7.10
C PHE A 85 2.86 2.84 -7.97
N TRP A 86 2.33 1.99 -8.87
CA TRP A 86 3.18 1.19 -9.77
C TRP A 86 4.09 2.05 -10.65
N LYS A 87 3.59 3.19 -11.13
CA LYS A 87 4.36 4.13 -11.96
C LYS A 87 5.41 4.91 -11.19
N ASN A 88 5.13 5.34 -9.96
CA ASN A 88 5.91 6.37 -9.26
C ASN A 88 6.68 5.88 -8.03
N LYS A 89 6.37 4.69 -7.50
CA LYS A 89 7.05 4.17 -6.29
C LYS A 89 8.56 4.19 -6.44
N LYS A 90 9.24 4.78 -5.44
CA LYS A 90 10.70 4.96 -5.42
C LYS A 90 11.21 5.62 -6.72
N ASN A 91 10.57 6.71 -7.13
CA ASN A 91 10.89 7.49 -8.33
C ASN A 91 10.84 6.63 -9.61
N GLY A 92 9.80 5.80 -9.73
CA GLY A 92 9.59 4.95 -10.90
C GLY A 92 10.53 3.74 -11.00
N LYS A 93 11.20 3.36 -9.91
CA LYS A 93 12.10 2.20 -9.89
C LYS A 93 11.40 0.90 -10.29
N ILE A 94 10.13 0.71 -9.93
CA ILE A 94 9.38 -0.47 -10.35
C ILE A 94 9.25 -0.51 -11.88
N ALA A 95 8.72 0.57 -12.48
CA ALA A 95 8.59 0.68 -13.92
C ALA A 95 9.93 0.48 -14.65
N SER A 96 11.02 1.02 -14.10
CA SER A 96 12.37 0.82 -14.65
C SER A 96 12.82 -0.64 -14.59
N LEU A 97 12.51 -1.37 -13.52
CA LEU A 97 12.90 -2.79 -13.38
C LEU A 97 12.10 -3.69 -14.33
N THR A 98 10.81 -3.41 -14.51
CA THR A 98 9.93 -4.22 -15.36
C THR A 98 10.13 -3.98 -16.84
N LYS A 99 10.70 -2.83 -17.24
CA LYS A 99 10.91 -2.47 -18.65
C LYS A 99 11.71 -3.51 -19.44
N ASN A 100 12.68 -4.14 -18.79
CA ASN A 100 13.57 -5.11 -19.43
C ASN A 100 13.29 -6.55 -18.95
N GLU A 101 12.11 -6.80 -18.36
CA GLU A 101 11.76 -8.14 -17.92
C GLU A 101 11.67 -9.09 -19.12
N SER A 102 12.43 -10.19 -19.08
CA SER A 102 12.36 -11.22 -20.11
C SER A 102 11.04 -11.98 -20.06
N ILE A 103 10.61 -12.54 -21.20
CA ILE A 103 9.42 -13.41 -21.34
C ILE A 103 9.52 -14.70 -20.50
N LYS A 104 10.66 -15.01 -19.86
CA LYS A 104 10.85 -16.20 -19.03
C LYS A 104 9.93 -16.18 -17.80
N ILE A 105 8.74 -16.75 -17.95
CA ILE A 105 7.69 -16.79 -16.93
C ILE A 105 8.17 -17.43 -15.62
N ASP A 106 9.04 -18.44 -15.71
CA ASP A 106 9.46 -19.24 -14.56
C ASP A 106 10.46 -18.53 -13.64
N SER A 107 11.02 -17.39 -14.07
CA SER A 107 11.93 -16.58 -13.25
C SER A 107 11.20 -15.84 -12.13
N ASP A 108 11.73 -15.96 -10.91
CA ASP A 108 11.22 -15.31 -9.70
C ASP A 108 11.97 -14.03 -9.30
N SER A 109 13.03 -13.68 -10.05
CA SER A 109 13.95 -12.59 -9.70
C SER A 109 13.25 -11.22 -9.62
N ILE A 110 12.46 -10.91 -10.65
CA ILE A 110 11.71 -9.65 -10.74
C ILE A 110 10.62 -9.55 -9.67
N THR A 111 9.85 -10.63 -9.44
CA THR A 111 8.84 -10.68 -8.37
C THR A 111 9.46 -10.45 -6.99
N THR A 112 10.65 -11.02 -6.75
CA THR A 112 11.40 -10.82 -5.50
C THR A 112 11.82 -9.36 -5.33
N SER A 113 12.42 -8.78 -6.36
CA SER A 113 12.87 -7.38 -6.36
C SER A 113 11.71 -6.40 -6.16
N ILE A 114 10.59 -6.62 -6.84
CA ILE A 114 9.38 -5.81 -6.70
C ILE A 114 8.77 -5.97 -5.31
N THR A 115 8.71 -7.18 -4.76
CA THR A 115 8.15 -7.43 -3.42
C THR A 115 8.91 -6.65 -2.36
N HIS A 116 10.24 -6.60 -2.44
CA HIS A 116 11.06 -5.76 -1.55
C HIS A 116 10.76 -4.26 -1.72
N LEU A 117 10.51 -3.78 -2.93
CA LEU A 117 10.15 -2.37 -3.15
C LEU A 117 8.76 -2.00 -2.61
N VAL A 118 7.82 -2.94 -2.68
CA VAL A 118 6.44 -2.75 -2.24
C VAL A 118 6.32 -2.84 -0.72
N SER A 119 6.89 -3.89 -0.12
CA SER A 119 6.64 -4.26 1.28
C SER A 119 7.88 -4.20 2.18
N GLY A 120 9.08 -3.94 1.65
CA GLY A 120 10.32 -3.85 2.42
C GLY A 120 10.91 -5.18 2.88
N GLY A 121 10.18 -6.30 2.72
CA GLY A 121 10.61 -7.65 3.08
C GLY A 121 9.89 -8.70 2.25
N GLU A 122 9.94 -9.96 2.68
CA GLU A 122 9.47 -11.13 1.90
C GLU A 122 8.05 -11.59 2.27
N MET A 123 7.29 -10.77 2.99
CA MET A 123 5.93 -11.14 3.38
C MET A 123 5.06 -11.44 2.15
N LYS A 124 4.48 -12.64 2.15
CA LYS A 124 3.70 -13.22 1.04
C LYS A 124 4.45 -13.35 -0.29
N LEU A 125 5.78 -13.42 -0.27
CA LEU A 125 6.59 -13.52 -1.49
C LEU A 125 6.29 -14.80 -2.29
N ALA A 126 6.11 -15.93 -1.61
CA ALA A 126 5.81 -17.21 -2.27
C ALA A 126 4.47 -17.14 -3.04
N GLU A 127 3.44 -16.57 -2.42
CA GLU A 127 2.12 -16.38 -3.00
C GLU A 127 2.17 -15.42 -4.20
N ARG A 128 2.94 -14.33 -4.10
CA ARG A 128 3.16 -13.40 -5.21
C ARG A 128 3.84 -14.07 -6.40
N LYS A 129 4.84 -14.93 -6.17
CA LYS A 129 5.52 -15.72 -7.22
C LYS A 129 4.54 -16.64 -7.94
N ILE A 130 3.72 -17.38 -7.18
CA ILE A 130 2.69 -18.27 -7.73
C ILE A 130 1.67 -17.47 -8.54
N ALA A 131 1.15 -16.37 -7.99
CA ALA A 131 0.16 -15.52 -8.64
C ALA A 131 0.69 -14.95 -9.98
N LYS A 132 1.92 -14.41 -10.00
CA LYS A 132 2.55 -13.88 -11.22
C LYS A 132 2.62 -14.94 -12.32
N LYS A 133 3.10 -16.15 -11.99
CA LYS A 133 3.20 -17.25 -12.96
C LYS A 133 1.83 -17.68 -13.48
N SER A 134 0.84 -17.79 -12.61
CA SER A 134 -0.53 -18.15 -12.97
C SER A 134 -1.17 -17.12 -13.91
N ILE A 135 -1.02 -15.83 -13.60
CA ILE A 135 -1.54 -14.73 -14.43
C ILE A 135 -0.81 -14.68 -15.77
N ALA A 136 0.53 -14.76 -15.78
CA ALA A 136 1.33 -14.72 -16.99
C ALA A 136 0.95 -15.84 -17.98
N LYS A 137 0.75 -17.07 -17.48
CA LYS A 137 0.28 -18.20 -18.30
C LYS A 137 -1.07 -17.90 -18.97
N LYS A 138 -2.04 -17.36 -18.22
CA LYS A 138 -3.35 -16.99 -18.77
C LYS A 138 -3.25 -15.87 -19.81
N PHE A 139 -2.39 -14.87 -19.55
CA PHE A 139 -2.16 -13.78 -20.50
C PHE A 139 -1.55 -14.29 -21.80
N ILE A 140 -0.54 -15.15 -21.74
CA ILE A 140 0.11 -15.70 -22.93
C ILE A 140 -0.83 -16.60 -23.73
N VAL A 141 -1.65 -17.42 -23.07
CA VAL A 141 -2.67 -18.22 -23.75
C VAL A 141 -3.67 -17.32 -24.49
N LYS A 142 -4.04 -16.17 -23.90
CA LYS A 142 -5.07 -15.29 -24.47
C LYS A 142 -4.54 -14.33 -25.54
N TYR A 143 -3.33 -13.81 -25.37
CA TYR A 143 -2.79 -12.69 -26.15
C TYR A 143 -1.48 -13.01 -26.87
N GLY A 144 -0.93 -14.21 -26.71
CA GLY A 144 0.37 -14.58 -27.23
C GLY A 144 1.53 -14.08 -26.35
N VAL A 145 2.76 -14.30 -26.82
CA VAL A 145 3.97 -13.75 -26.20
C VAL A 145 4.19 -12.33 -26.68
N CYS A 146 4.75 -11.46 -25.84
CA CYS A 146 5.20 -10.15 -26.30
C CYS A 146 6.35 -10.34 -27.30
N GLU A 147 6.29 -9.67 -28.45
CA GLU A 147 7.38 -9.61 -29.42
C GLU A 147 8.44 -8.56 -29.03
#